data_AF-A0A2V7NSY2-F1
#
_entry.id   AF-A0A2V7NSY2-F1
#
_cell.length_a   1.000
_cell.length_b   1.000
_cell.length_c   1.000
_cell.angle_alpha   90.00
_cell.angle_beta   90.00
_cell.angle_gamma   90.00
#
_symmetry.space_group_name_H-M   'P 1'
#
loop_
_entity.id
_entity.type
_entity.pdbx_description
1 polymer ?
#
loop_
_entity_poly.entity_id
_entity_poly.type
_entity_poly.pdbx_seq_one_letter_code
_entity_poly.pdbx_strand_id
1 'polypeptide(L)' 'MAVLDLAQLTWEEVRDLDRAKAVAILPVGAVEAHGPHLPLATDVIIAETMARA' A
#
# COMPACT_ATOMS: atom_id res chain seq x y z
N MET A 1 14.27 1.71 -7.05
CA MET A 1 13.89 2.58 -5.92
C MET A 1 13.57 1.68 -4.74
N ALA A 2 13.84 2.09 -3.51
CA ALA A 2 13.44 1.31 -2.33
C ALA A 2 11.94 1.53 -2.07
N VAL A 3 11.20 0.45 -1.84
CA VAL A 3 9.81 0.51 -1.35
C VAL A 3 9.87 0.41 0.17
N LEU A 4 9.29 1.39 0.86
CA LEU A 4 9.20 1.42 2.32
C LEU A 4 7.76 1.18 2.73
N ASP A 5 7.55 0.29 3.70
CA ASP A 5 6.25 0.15 4.34
C ASP A 5 6.13 1.21 5.44
N LEU A 6 5.32 2.24 5.19
CA LEU A 6 5.16 3.38 6.11
C LEU A 6 4.75 2.94 7.52
N ALA A 7 3.97 1.86 7.64
CA ALA A 7 3.50 1.33 8.93
C ALA A 7 4.61 0.64 9.74
N GLN A 8 5.74 0.33 9.12
CA GLN A 8 6.91 -0.29 9.76
C GLN A 8 8.00 0.73 10.12
N LEU A 9 7.77 2.01 9.84
CA LEU A 9 8.68 3.10 10.21
C LEU A 9 8.23 3.77 11.50
N THR A 10 9.19 4.23 12.28
CA THR A 10 8.97 5.23 13.32
C THR A 10 8.64 6.58 12.70
N TRP A 11 7.99 7.46 13.46
CA TRP A 11 7.68 8.81 12.98
C TRP A 11 8.94 9.64 12.68
N GLU A 12 10.07 9.36 13.36
CA GLU A 12 11.35 10.04 13.13
C GLU A 12 11.97 9.63 11.80
N GLU A 13 11.95 8.34 11.48
CA GLU A 13 12.37 7.83 10.17
C GLU A 13 11.53 8.46 9.05
N VAL A 14 10.21 8.60 9.25
CA VAL A 14 9.33 9.28 8.28
C VAL A 14 9.63 10.78 8.18
N ARG A 15 9.93 11.45 9.29
CA ARG A 15 10.31 12.88 9.34
C ARG A 15 11.55 13.13 8.49
N ASP A 16 12.55 12.25 8.62
CA ASP A 16 13.90 12.40 8.09
C ASP A 16 14.03 11.94 6.62
N LEU A 17 12.95 11.42 6.00
CA LEU A 17 12.90 11.14 4.56
C LEU A 17 13.09 12.40 3.72
N ASP A 18 13.91 12.29 2.66
CA ASP A 18 14.07 13.34 1.64
C ASP A 18 12.76 13.51 0.84
N ARG A 19 12.01 14.56 1.18
CA ARG A 19 10.70 14.87 0.57
C ARG A 19 10.77 15.11 -0.94
N ALA A 20 11.91 15.56 -1.46
CA ALA A 20 12.09 15.79 -2.89
C ALA A 20 12.25 14.48 -3.68
N LYS A 21 12.57 13.38 -2.99
CA LYS A 21 12.77 12.04 -3.59
C LYS A 21 11.73 11.01 -3.15
N ALA A 22 10.86 11.36 -2.20
CA ALA A 22 9.85 10.47 -1.67
C ALA A 22 8.51 10.63 -2.39
N VAL A 23 7.89 9.51 -2.77
CA VAL A 23 6.53 9.45 -3.28
C VAL A 23 5.71 8.57 -2.35
N ALA A 24 4.58 9.10 -1.87
CA ALA A 24 3.63 8.33 -1.07
C ALA A 24 2.62 7.62 -1.99
N ILE A 25 2.40 6.34 -1.75
CA ILE A 25 1.38 5.53 -2.41
C ILE A 25 0.40 5.07 -1.34
N LEU A 26 -0.88 5.37 -1.54
CA LEU A 26 -1.97 4.85 -0.72
C LEU A 26 -2.77 3.85 -1.57
N PRO A 27 -2.56 2.52 -1.39
CA PRO A 27 -3.40 1.54 -2.06
C PRO A 27 -4.83 1.65 -1.52
N VAL A 28 -5.81 1.67 -2.44
CA VAL A 28 -7.24 1.73 -2.10
C VAL A 28 -7.96 0.69 -2.94
N GLY A 29 -8.86 -0.06 -2.30
CA GLY A 29 -9.75 -1.02 -2.94
C GLY A 29 -11.13 -1.00 -2.27
N ALA A 30 -11.97 -1.97 -2.63
CA ALA A 30 -13.30 -2.16 -2.09
C ALA A 30 -13.44 -3.47 -1.30
N VAL A 31 -14.49 -3.54 -0.48
CA VAL A 31 -14.99 -4.81 0.09
C VAL A 31 -16.27 -5.15 -0.65
N GLU A 32 -16.18 -6.04 -1.64
CA GLU A 32 -17.29 -6.35 -2.54
C GLU A 32 -17.24 -7.78 -3.09
N ALA A 33 -18.34 -8.23 -3.70
CA ALA A 33 -18.46 -9.61 -4.15
C ALA A 33 -17.77 -9.85 -5.50
N HIS A 34 -16.90 -10.86 -5.55
CA HIS A 34 -16.23 -11.32 -6.78
C HIS A 34 -16.60 -12.76 -7.16
N GLY A 35 -17.84 -13.17 -6.85
CA GLY A 35 -18.34 -14.53 -7.08
C GLY A 35 -17.87 -15.55 -6.02
N PRO A 36 -18.28 -16.83 -6.14
CA PRO A 36 -18.09 -17.83 -5.08
C PRO A 36 -16.65 -18.33 -4.91
N HIS A 37 -15.73 -17.89 -5.75
CA HIS A 37 -14.37 -18.40 -5.84
C HIS A 37 -13.30 -17.40 -5.37
N LEU A 38 -13.69 -16.16 -5.06
CA LEU A 38 -12.77 -15.10 -4.64
C LEU A 38 -13.21 -14.44 -3.33
N PRO A 39 -12.25 -13.92 -2.52
CA PRO A 39 -12.55 -13.16 -1.31
C PRO A 39 -13.21 -11.81 -1.59
N LEU A 40 -13.93 -11.28 -0.60
CA LEU A 40 -14.51 -9.92 -0.69
C LEU A 40 -13.45 -8.81 -0.73
N ALA A 41 -12.22 -9.11 -0.31
CA ALA A 41 -11.11 -8.17 -0.26
C ALA A 41 -10.25 -8.16 -1.54
N THR A 42 -10.75 -8.74 -2.65
CA THR A 42 -9.96 -8.91 -3.89
C THR A 42 -9.35 -7.59 -4.36
N ASP A 43 -10.13 -6.52 -4.40
CA ASP A 43 -9.64 -5.19 -4.81
C ASP A 43 -8.53 -4.66 -3.88
N VAL A 44 -8.68 -4.84 -2.57
CA VAL A 44 -7.65 -4.43 -1.58
C VAL A 44 -6.36 -5.24 -1.79
N ILE A 45 -6.48 -6.56 -1.95
CA ILE A 45 -5.33 -7.46 -2.17
C ILE A 45 -4.57 -7.05 -3.44
N ILE A 46 -5.29 -6.77 -4.53
CA ILE A 46 -4.67 -6.32 -5.79
C ILE A 46 -3.99 -4.97 -5.59
N ALA A 47 -4.67 -3.98 -5.01
CA ALA A 47 -4.12 -2.65 -4.82
C ALA A 47 -2.86 -2.66 -3.94
N GLU A 48 -2.88 -3.38 -2.81
CA GLU A 48 -1.72 -3.52 -1.93
C GLU A 48 -0.55 -4.23 -2.60
N THR A 49 -0.83 -5.31 -3.34
CA THR A 49 0.21 -6.06 -4.05
C THR A 49 0.85 -5.22 -5.16
N MET A 50 0.05 -4.47 -5.92
CA MET A 50 0.55 -3.59 -6.97
C MET A 50 1.34 -2.40 -6.42
N ALA A 51 0.98 -1.88 -5.25
CA ALA A 51 1.75 -0.82 -4.61
C ALA A 51 3.15 -1.28 -4.13
N ARG A 52 3.36 -2.60 -3.96
CA ARG A 52 4.62 -3.18 -3.49
C ARG A 52 5.52 -3.76 -4.59
N ALA A 53 5.00 -3.90 -5.81
CA ALA A 53 5.69 -4.51 -6.96
C ALA A 53 6.65 -3.52 -7.66
#